data_AF-A0A1N7PF20-F1
#
_entry.id   AF-A0A1N7PF20-F1
#
_cell.length_a   1.000
_cell.length_b   1.000
_cell.length_c   1.000
_cell.angle_alpha   90.00
_cell.angle_beta   90.00
_cell.angle_gamma   90.00
#
_symmetry.space_group_name_H-M   'P 1'
#
loop_
_entity.id
_entity.type
_entity.pdbx_description
1 polymer ?
#
loop_
_entity_poly.entity_id
_entity_poly.type
_entity_poly.pdbx_seq_one_letter_code
_entity_poly.pdbx_strand_id
1 'polypeptide(L)'
;MTFRPEDVFQHLADGKTRDEIARMYGYKARRYLDQFMMRRGYRWSDEQATYVERVEPKKRRRSPKVARVIEAFQAEPYGDPKRIAEALGFASAFEMAQYMQSHGYLWSNTARNYVAQERTQDTTSPSVEPDLPRETVSSESESVSLPLGDALELLGMLVKHRAKLERLLLHTERGATDVPRYTIPGFSVVKSLHISVELDRLLRAASQAWRMSQREILEAAIIEFLRKHGYDEVIHRLLTGRKQERTS
;
A
#
# COMPACT_ATOMS: atom_id res chain seq x y z
N MET A 1 44.09 -6.59 15.62
CA MET A 1 43.44 -5.76 14.60
C MET A 1 42.37 -6.59 13.92
N THR A 2 41.12 -6.15 13.95
CA THR A 2 40.02 -6.82 13.25
C THR A 2 39.98 -6.32 11.81
N PHE A 3 40.21 -7.23 10.86
CA PHE A 3 40.15 -6.94 9.43
C PHE A 3 38.71 -6.57 9.05
N ARG A 4 38.51 -5.39 8.44
CA ARG A 4 37.20 -4.89 8.02
C ARG A 4 37.12 -4.72 6.50
N PRO A 5 35.90 -4.71 5.90
CA PRO A 5 35.73 -4.46 4.48
C PRO A 5 36.30 -3.12 4.01
N GLU A 6 36.25 -2.09 4.85
CA GLU A 6 36.74 -0.75 4.53
C GLU A 6 38.24 -0.77 4.19
N ASP A 7 39.01 -1.61 4.86
CA ASP A 7 40.45 -1.79 4.61
C ASP A 7 40.71 -2.36 3.21
N VAL A 8 39.81 -3.22 2.71
CA VAL A 8 39.88 -3.79 1.35
C VAL A 8 39.60 -2.71 0.32
N PHE A 9 38.61 -1.86 0.56
CA PHE A 9 38.29 -0.75 -0.34
C PHE A 9 39.41 0.28 -0.42
N GLN A 10 40.04 0.58 0.72
CA GLN A 10 41.17 1.52 0.76
C GLN A 10 42.36 0.99 -0.05
N HIS A 11 42.70 -0.29 0.09
CA HIS A 11 43.80 -0.87 -0.71
C HIS A 11 43.48 -1.04 -2.19
N LEU A 12 42.21 -1.26 -2.56
CA LEU A 12 41.80 -1.23 -3.96
C LEU A 12 41.91 0.20 -4.54
N ALA A 13 41.57 1.23 -3.75
CA ALA A 13 41.76 2.63 -4.14
C ALA A 13 43.25 3.01 -4.26
N ASP A 14 44.12 2.40 -3.44
CA ASP A 14 45.58 2.52 -3.54
C ASP A 14 46.16 1.80 -4.78
N GLY A 15 45.32 1.13 -5.59
CA GLY A 15 45.72 0.42 -6.81
C GLY A 15 46.27 -0.99 -6.60
N LYS A 16 46.17 -1.54 -5.38
CA LYS A 16 46.63 -2.91 -5.10
C LYS A 16 45.67 -3.93 -5.68
N THR A 17 46.23 -5.03 -6.18
CA THR A 17 45.41 -6.13 -6.70
C THR A 17 44.79 -6.95 -5.57
N ARG A 18 43.67 -7.62 -5.85
CA ARG A 18 43.04 -8.57 -4.90
C ARG A 18 44.03 -9.60 -4.33
N ASP A 19 44.97 -10.04 -5.16
CA ASP A 19 45.95 -11.08 -4.81
C ASP A 19 47.03 -10.53 -3.87
N GLU A 20 47.40 -9.26 -4.02
CA GLU A 20 48.28 -8.56 -3.09
C GLU A 20 47.58 -8.29 -1.76
N ILE A 21 46.32 -7.85 -1.80
CA ILE A 21 45.51 -7.66 -0.60
C ILE A 21 45.39 -8.98 0.16
N ALA A 22 45.06 -10.07 -0.53
CA ALA A 22 44.99 -11.39 0.09
C ALA A 22 46.31 -11.77 0.79
N ARG A 23 47.46 -11.55 0.14
CA ARG A 23 48.79 -11.83 0.73
C ARG A 23 49.12 -10.94 1.92
N MET A 24 48.82 -9.65 1.87
CA MET A 24 49.05 -8.70 2.97
C MET A 24 48.30 -9.12 4.25
N TYR A 25 47.08 -9.65 4.11
CA TYR A 25 46.25 -10.10 5.23
C TYR A 25 46.46 -11.59 5.59
N GLY A 26 47.48 -12.24 5.04
CA GLY A 26 47.85 -13.63 5.38
C GLY A 26 46.95 -14.71 4.78
N TYR A 27 46.14 -14.37 3.77
CA TYR A 27 45.35 -15.35 3.04
C TYR A 27 46.18 -16.10 2.00
N LYS A 28 46.00 -17.42 1.96
CA LYS A 28 46.71 -18.31 1.01
C LYS A 28 46.32 -18.08 -0.46
N ALA A 29 45.14 -17.52 -0.70
CA ALA A 29 44.60 -17.29 -2.04
C ALA A 29 43.54 -16.18 -2.02
N ARG A 30 43.37 -15.50 -3.16
CA ARG A 30 42.35 -14.45 -3.37
C ARG A 30 40.92 -14.89 -3.06
N ARG A 31 40.62 -16.18 -3.26
CA ARG A 31 39.32 -16.78 -2.94
C ARG A 31 38.90 -16.57 -1.47
N TYR A 32 39.85 -16.55 -0.54
CA TYR A 32 39.55 -16.35 0.88
C TYR A 32 39.19 -14.89 1.19
N LEU A 33 39.81 -13.93 0.50
CA LEU A 33 39.43 -12.52 0.54
C LEU A 33 38.02 -12.33 -0.06
N ASP A 34 37.76 -12.95 -1.21
CA ASP A 34 36.42 -12.92 -1.82
C ASP A 34 35.37 -13.52 -0.88
N GLN A 35 35.67 -14.64 -0.22
CA GLN A 35 34.75 -15.26 0.73
C GLN A 35 34.50 -14.38 1.96
N PHE A 36 35.53 -13.69 2.45
CA PHE A 36 35.41 -12.71 3.54
C PHE A 36 34.47 -11.55 3.16
N MET A 37 34.61 -11.03 1.94
CA MET A 37 33.76 -9.96 1.41
C MET A 37 32.33 -10.46 1.14
N MET A 38 32.17 -11.67 0.58
CA MET A 38 30.87 -12.30 0.34
C MET A 38 30.08 -12.55 1.62
N ARG A 39 30.73 -12.99 2.71
CA ARG A 39 30.07 -13.17 4.02
C ARG A 39 29.55 -11.86 4.60
N ARG A 40 30.07 -10.72 4.15
CA ARG A 40 29.64 -9.37 4.56
C ARG A 40 28.76 -8.70 3.52
N GLY A 41 28.26 -9.46 2.55
CA GLY A 41 27.30 -8.96 1.57
C GLY A 41 27.93 -8.26 0.40
N TYR A 42 29.22 -8.41 0.12
CA TYR A 42 29.86 -7.82 -1.05
C TYR A 42 30.20 -8.87 -2.12
N ARG A 43 30.06 -8.53 -3.39
CA ARG A 43 30.43 -9.37 -4.54
C ARG A 43 31.43 -8.61 -5.41
N TRP A 44 32.44 -9.29 -5.90
CA TRP A 44 33.33 -8.69 -6.88
C TRP A 44 32.61 -8.40 -8.21
N SER A 45 32.76 -7.17 -8.72
CA SER A 45 32.35 -6.77 -10.06
C SER A 45 33.59 -6.68 -10.94
N ASP A 46 33.64 -7.50 -12.00
CA ASP A 46 34.75 -7.46 -12.97
C ASP A 46 34.72 -6.17 -13.81
N GLU A 47 33.54 -5.56 -13.99
CA GLU A 47 33.36 -4.30 -14.74
C GLU A 47 33.97 -3.09 -14.04
N GLN A 48 33.84 -3.05 -12.70
CA GLN A 48 34.34 -1.94 -11.88
C GLN A 48 35.65 -2.27 -11.17
N ALA A 49 36.19 -3.48 -11.40
CA ALA A 49 37.33 -4.05 -10.70
C ALA A 49 37.31 -3.79 -9.18
N THR A 50 36.11 -3.86 -8.58
CA THR A 50 35.84 -3.49 -7.17
C THR A 50 34.72 -4.36 -6.60
N TYR A 51 34.63 -4.45 -5.27
CA TYR A 51 33.52 -5.11 -4.60
C TYR A 51 32.27 -4.21 -4.56
N VAL A 52 31.13 -4.73 -5.00
CA VAL A 52 29.82 -4.06 -4.94
C VAL A 52 28.92 -4.76 -3.94
N GLU A 53 28.04 -4.02 -3.27
CA GLU A 53 27.08 -4.61 -2.34
C GLU A 53 26.13 -5.56 -3.08
N ARG A 54 25.92 -6.75 -2.54
CA ARG A 54 25.03 -7.79 -3.05
C ARG A 54 23.60 -7.33 -2.77
N VAL A 55 23.03 -6.61 -3.72
CA VAL A 55 21.58 -6.43 -3.81
C VAL A 55 21.00 -7.76 -4.28
N GLU A 56 20.73 -8.70 -3.37
CA GLU A 56 19.88 -9.82 -3.76
C GLU A 56 18.51 -9.27 -4.15
N PRO A 57 17.97 -9.60 -5.34
CA PRO A 57 16.59 -9.28 -5.62
C PRO A 57 15.77 -10.04 -4.57
N LYS A 58 15.18 -9.30 -3.62
CA LYS A 58 14.30 -9.87 -2.60
C LYS A 58 13.27 -10.71 -3.33
N LYS A 59 13.40 -12.04 -3.30
CA LYS A 59 12.41 -12.95 -3.88
C LYS A 59 11.10 -12.64 -3.17
N ARG A 60 10.20 -11.95 -3.87
CA ARG A 60 8.88 -11.62 -3.33
C ARG A 60 8.19 -12.94 -3.07
N ARG A 61 8.07 -13.31 -1.80
CA ARG A 61 7.29 -14.49 -1.39
C ARG A 61 5.87 -14.25 -1.87
N ARG A 62 5.43 -15.01 -2.88
CA ARG A 62 4.06 -14.98 -3.37
C ARG A 62 3.15 -15.33 -2.19
N SER A 63 2.11 -14.54 -1.95
CA SER A 63 1.13 -14.92 -0.92
C SER A 63 0.42 -16.20 -1.38
N PRO A 64 0.11 -17.14 -0.47
CA PRO A 64 -0.50 -18.41 -0.83
C PRO A 64 -1.85 -18.22 -1.53
N LYS A 65 -2.59 -17.15 -1.21
CA LYS A 65 -3.86 -16.82 -1.86
C LYS A 65 -3.67 -16.36 -3.31
N VAL A 66 -2.59 -15.62 -3.61
CA VAL A 66 -2.25 -15.21 -4.99
C VAL A 66 -1.89 -16.42 -5.86
N ALA A 67 -1.11 -17.37 -5.30
CA ALA A 67 -0.77 -18.59 -6.02
C ALA A 67 -2.02 -19.39 -6.41
N ARG A 68 -2.97 -19.54 -5.49
CA ARG A 68 -4.24 -20.23 -5.75
C ARG A 68 -5.10 -19.56 -6.83
N VAL A 69 -5.11 -18.22 -6.89
CA VAL A 69 -5.81 -17.49 -7.97
C VAL A 69 -5.17 -17.81 -9.33
N ILE A 70 -3.84 -17.74 -9.42
CA ILE A 70 -3.12 -18.01 -10.67
C ILE A 70 -3.34 -19.46 -11.12
N GLU A 71 -3.28 -20.42 -10.19
CA GLU A 71 -3.53 -21.84 -10.43
C GLU A 71 -4.97 -22.09 -10.90
N ALA A 72 -5.97 -21.42 -10.30
CA ALA A 72 -7.36 -21.57 -10.71
C ALA A 72 -7.60 -21.14 -12.16
N PHE A 73 -7.00 -20.02 -12.59
CA PHE A 73 -7.08 -19.57 -14.00
C PHE A 73 -6.20 -20.41 -14.95
N GLN A 74 -5.17 -21.10 -14.46
CA GLN A 74 -4.43 -22.08 -15.25
C GLN A 74 -5.23 -23.36 -15.48
N ALA A 75 -5.94 -23.84 -14.46
CA ALA A 75 -6.77 -25.03 -14.54
C ALA A 75 -8.02 -24.79 -15.40
N GLU A 76 -8.63 -23.61 -15.31
CA GLU A 76 -9.83 -23.24 -16.06
C GLU A 76 -9.61 -21.94 -16.88
N PRO A 77 -8.96 -22.01 -18.06
CA PRO A 77 -8.68 -20.82 -18.90
C PRO A 77 -9.93 -20.12 -19.46
N TYR A 78 -11.07 -20.81 -19.45
CA TYR A 78 -12.40 -20.31 -19.86
C TYR A 78 -13.37 -20.21 -18.68
N GLY A 79 -12.88 -20.38 -17.45
CA GLY A 79 -13.71 -20.32 -16.26
C GLY A 79 -14.23 -18.91 -16.02
N ASP A 80 -15.49 -18.80 -15.57
CA ASP A 80 -16.07 -17.52 -15.20
C ASP A 80 -15.30 -16.91 -14.02
N PRO A 81 -14.72 -15.71 -14.16
CA PRO A 81 -13.94 -15.07 -13.09
C PRO A 81 -14.72 -14.91 -11.77
N LYS A 82 -16.04 -14.78 -11.86
CA LYS A 82 -16.94 -14.70 -10.69
C LYS A 82 -16.96 -16.00 -9.90
N ARG A 83 -17.06 -17.14 -10.59
CA ARG A 83 -17.08 -18.46 -9.97
C ARG A 83 -15.74 -18.78 -9.28
N ILE A 84 -14.63 -18.43 -9.93
CA ILE A 84 -13.28 -18.58 -9.36
C ILE A 84 -13.11 -17.68 -8.12
N ALA A 85 -13.62 -16.45 -8.16
CA ALA A 85 -13.58 -15.53 -7.04
C ALA A 85 -14.35 -16.08 -5.83
N GLU A 86 -15.58 -16.55 -6.05
CA GLU A 86 -16.42 -17.16 -5.00
C GLU A 86 -15.77 -18.41 -4.40
N ALA A 87 -15.23 -19.30 -5.24
CA ALA A 87 -14.55 -20.52 -4.80
C ALA A 87 -13.31 -20.24 -3.93
N LEU A 88 -12.65 -19.11 -4.15
CA LEU A 88 -11.47 -18.66 -3.41
C LEU A 88 -11.80 -17.72 -2.24
N GLY A 89 -13.08 -17.49 -1.96
CA GLY A 89 -13.58 -16.69 -0.83
C GLY A 89 -13.38 -15.19 -1.02
N PHE A 90 -13.53 -14.69 -2.25
CA PHE A 90 -13.70 -13.26 -2.54
C PHE A 90 -15.19 -12.95 -2.73
N ALA A 91 -15.65 -11.77 -2.34
CA ALA A 91 -17.04 -11.36 -2.48
C ALA A 91 -17.42 -11.04 -3.94
N SER A 92 -16.43 -10.70 -4.78
CA SER A 92 -16.63 -10.42 -6.20
C SER A 92 -15.35 -10.66 -7.00
N ALA A 93 -15.50 -10.93 -8.30
CA ALA A 93 -14.39 -10.92 -9.25
C ALA A 93 -13.63 -9.58 -9.23
N PHE A 94 -14.32 -8.48 -8.92
CA PHE A 94 -13.71 -7.16 -8.77
C PHE A 94 -12.80 -7.09 -7.54
N GLU A 95 -13.23 -7.64 -6.40
CA GLU A 95 -12.41 -7.69 -5.18
C GLU A 95 -11.17 -8.57 -5.40
N MET A 96 -11.33 -9.70 -6.09
CA MET A 96 -10.20 -10.55 -6.49
C MET A 96 -9.20 -9.79 -7.39
N ALA A 97 -9.69 -9.02 -8.36
CA ALA A 97 -8.84 -8.22 -9.23
C ALA A 97 -8.09 -7.12 -8.45
N GLN A 98 -8.77 -6.41 -7.55
CA GLN A 98 -8.15 -5.41 -6.68
C GLN A 98 -7.12 -6.03 -5.73
N TYR A 99 -7.42 -7.21 -5.21
CA TYR A 99 -6.49 -7.98 -4.39
C TYR A 99 -5.24 -8.36 -5.17
N MET A 100 -5.38 -8.91 -6.39
CA MET A 100 -4.23 -9.27 -7.25
C MET A 100 -3.42 -8.03 -7.65
N GLN A 101 -4.08 -6.91 -7.96
CA GLN A 101 -3.43 -5.64 -8.28
C GLN A 101 -2.60 -5.10 -7.11
N SER A 102 -3.13 -5.16 -5.87
CA SER A 102 -2.38 -4.77 -4.67
C SER A 102 -1.15 -5.64 -4.41
N HIS A 103 -1.17 -6.89 -4.90
CA HIS A 103 -0.05 -7.83 -4.84
C HIS A 103 0.90 -7.73 -6.05
N GLY A 104 0.67 -6.77 -6.94
CA GLY A 104 1.52 -6.50 -8.11
C GLY A 104 1.26 -7.43 -9.29
N TYR A 105 0.05 -7.94 -9.42
CA TYR A 105 -0.37 -8.78 -10.53
C TYR A 105 -1.48 -8.11 -11.33
N LEU A 106 -1.36 -8.12 -12.66
CA LEU A 106 -2.36 -7.57 -13.57
C LEU A 106 -2.91 -8.66 -14.48
N TRP A 107 -4.20 -8.58 -14.79
CA TRP A 107 -4.84 -9.47 -15.74
C TRP A 107 -4.28 -9.22 -17.14
N SER A 108 -3.77 -10.27 -17.77
CA SER A 108 -3.36 -10.25 -19.17
C SER A 108 -4.38 -11.00 -20.00
N ASN A 109 -4.95 -10.34 -21.00
CA ASN A 109 -5.90 -10.98 -21.92
C ASN A 109 -5.22 -12.02 -22.82
N THR A 110 -3.92 -11.83 -23.11
CA THR A 110 -3.15 -12.78 -23.93
C THR A 110 -2.81 -14.05 -23.16
N ALA A 111 -2.44 -13.91 -21.88
CA ALA A 111 -2.17 -15.04 -21.00
C ALA A 111 -3.42 -15.64 -20.36
N ARG A 112 -4.57 -14.94 -20.45
CA ARG A 112 -5.81 -15.21 -19.70
C ARG A 112 -5.57 -15.50 -18.23
N ASN A 113 -4.61 -14.77 -17.65
CA ASN A 113 -4.18 -14.95 -16.28
C ASN A 113 -3.46 -13.70 -15.79
N TYR A 114 -3.21 -13.68 -14.48
CA TYR A 114 -2.48 -12.66 -13.77
C TYR A 114 -0.96 -12.82 -13.96
N VAL A 115 -0.33 -11.78 -14.52
CA VAL A 115 1.12 -11.70 -14.72
C VAL A 115 1.70 -10.69 -13.72
N ALA A 116 2.90 -10.98 -13.20
CA ALA A 116 3.59 -10.08 -12.28
C ALA A 116 4.05 -8.82 -13.01
N GLN A 117 3.70 -7.65 -12.47
CA GLN A 117 4.14 -6.38 -13.00
C GLN A 117 5.60 -6.14 -12.59
N GLU A 118 6.52 -6.31 -13.53
CA GLU A 118 7.89 -5.80 -13.40
C GLU A 118 7.79 -4.28 -13.44
N ARG A 119 8.16 -3.61 -12.35
CA ARG A 119 8.27 -2.15 -12.34
C ARG A 119 9.56 -1.74 -13.03
N THR A 120 9.60 -1.85 -14.34
CA THR A 120 10.49 -1.04 -15.17
C THR A 120 9.83 0.32 -15.29
N GLN A 121 10.46 1.36 -14.73
CA GLN A 121 10.12 2.72 -15.08
C GLN A 121 10.40 2.87 -16.57
N ASP A 122 9.34 3.00 -17.38
CA ASP A 122 9.25 4.03 -18.42
C ASP A 122 7.86 4.00 -19.06
N THR A 123 7.30 5.20 -19.10
CA THR A 123 6.31 5.75 -20.02
C THR A 123 5.95 4.89 -21.24
N THR A 124 4.64 4.66 -21.41
CA THR A 124 3.84 4.80 -22.64
C THR A 124 2.76 3.74 -22.66
N SER A 125 1.53 4.12 -22.32
CA SER A 125 0.33 3.40 -22.72
C SER A 125 0.18 3.53 -24.24
N PRO A 126 0.11 2.44 -25.03
CA PRO A 126 -0.41 2.51 -26.38
C PRO A 126 -1.92 2.31 -26.32
N SER A 127 -2.63 3.36 -26.70
CA SER A 127 -4.01 3.35 -27.13
C SER A 127 -4.18 2.48 -28.37
N VAL A 128 -5.15 1.55 -28.37
CA VAL A 128 -5.95 1.19 -29.55
C VAL A 128 -7.34 0.78 -29.04
N GLU A 129 -8.36 1.54 -29.43
CA GLU A 129 -9.79 1.26 -29.23
C GLU A 129 -10.23 0.00 -30.00
N PRO A 130 -11.35 -0.62 -29.62
CA PRO A 130 -12.53 -0.36 -30.43
C PRO A 130 -13.79 -0.13 -29.58
N ASP A 131 -14.39 1.03 -29.85
CA ASP A 131 -15.78 1.35 -30.12
C ASP A 131 -16.94 0.54 -29.49
N LEU A 132 -17.93 1.32 -29.04
CA LEU A 132 -19.33 1.03 -28.64
C LEU A 132 -19.65 0.75 -27.15
N PRO A 133 -20.79 1.30 -26.66
CA PRO A 133 -20.75 2.49 -25.81
C PRO A 133 -21.23 2.18 -24.39
N ARG A 134 -20.56 2.75 -23.39
CA ARG A 134 -21.09 2.77 -22.02
C ARG A 134 -20.59 3.98 -21.24
N GLU A 135 -21.51 4.95 -21.19
CA GLU A 135 -21.77 5.90 -20.11
C GLU A 135 -20.68 5.98 -19.03
N THR A 136 -19.85 6.99 -19.21
CA THR A 136 -18.95 7.56 -18.22
C THR A 136 -19.76 8.14 -17.05
N VAL A 137 -19.69 7.48 -15.89
CA VAL A 137 -20.07 8.10 -14.62
C VAL A 137 -18.90 8.96 -14.16
N SER A 138 -18.77 10.11 -14.81
CA SER A 138 -17.98 11.22 -14.30
C SER A 138 -18.68 11.74 -13.04
N SER A 139 -18.00 11.74 -11.89
CA SER A 139 -18.30 12.73 -10.85
C SER A 139 -17.84 14.10 -11.36
N GLU A 140 -18.57 14.59 -12.36
CA GLU A 140 -18.86 16.00 -12.45
C GLU A 140 -19.71 16.33 -11.23
N SER A 141 -19.51 17.51 -10.66
CA SER A 141 -20.58 18.11 -9.89
C SER A 141 -21.71 18.35 -10.88
N GLU A 142 -22.58 17.35 -11.07
CA GLU A 142 -23.88 17.55 -11.70
C GLU A 142 -24.59 18.57 -10.83
N SER A 143 -24.46 19.85 -11.19
CA SER A 143 -25.51 20.80 -10.92
C SER A 143 -26.72 20.25 -11.64
N VAL A 144 -27.50 19.43 -10.93
CA VAL A 144 -28.82 19.03 -11.39
C VAL A 144 -29.56 20.34 -11.56
N SER A 145 -29.67 20.80 -12.81
CA SER A 145 -30.46 21.96 -13.18
C SER A 145 -31.92 21.55 -13.08
N LEU A 146 -32.40 21.42 -11.84
CA LEU A 146 -33.81 21.31 -11.55
C LEU A 146 -34.47 22.60 -12.06
N PRO A 147 -35.53 22.51 -12.87
CA PRO A 147 -36.40 23.64 -13.13
C PRO A 147 -36.75 24.30 -11.79
N LEU A 148 -36.72 25.63 -11.74
CA LEU A 148 -36.92 26.37 -10.48
C LEU A 148 -38.19 25.95 -9.73
N GLY A 149 -39.23 25.52 -10.46
CA GLY A 149 -40.46 24.95 -9.90
C GLY A 149 -40.23 23.68 -9.09
N ASP A 150 -39.55 22.68 -9.67
CA ASP A 150 -39.26 21.40 -9.03
C ASP A 150 -38.33 21.56 -7.82
N ALA A 151 -37.39 22.51 -7.90
CA ALA A 151 -36.52 22.87 -6.77
C ALA A 151 -37.31 23.50 -5.61
N LEU A 152 -38.30 24.34 -5.92
CA LEU A 152 -39.19 24.94 -4.92
C LEU A 152 -40.13 23.90 -4.28
N GLU A 153 -40.63 22.93 -5.06
CA GLU A 153 -41.42 21.81 -4.54
C GLU A 153 -40.58 20.90 -3.62
N LEU A 154 -39.34 20.60 -4.02
CA LEU A 154 -38.39 19.86 -3.20
C LEU A 154 -38.08 20.59 -1.88
N LEU A 155 -37.80 21.90 -1.96
CA LEU A 155 -37.61 22.75 -0.78
C LEU A 155 -38.84 22.77 0.12
N GLY A 156 -40.04 22.87 -0.46
CA GLY A 156 -41.31 22.81 0.26
C GLY A 156 -41.50 21.46 0.97
N MET A 157 -41.15 20.35 0.33
CA MET A 157 -41.20 19.01 0.90
C MET A 157 -40.20 18.85 2.04
N LEU A 158 -38.97 19.36 1.89
CA LEU A 158 -37.95 19.35 2.95
C LEU A 158 -38.39 20.16 4.17
N VAL A 159 -38.96 21.35 3.96
CA VAL A 159 -39.50 22.18 5.05
C VAL A 159 -40.68 21.50 5.74
N LYS A 160 -41.61 20.90 4.98
CA LYS A 160 -42.77 20.17 5.52
C LYS A 160 -42.35 18.98 6.40
N HIS A 161 -41.21 18.35 6.09
CA HIS A 161 -40.68 17.22 6.84
C HIS A 161 -39.53 17.58 7.79
N ARG A 162 -39.28 18.87 8.04
CA ARG A 162 -38.19 19.36 8.90
C ARG A 162 -38.08 18.64 10.23
N ALA A 163 -39.16 18.50 11.00
CA ALA A 163 -39.10 17.86 12.32
C ALA A 163 -38.75 16.35 12.25
N LYS A 164 -39.13 15.67 11.15
CA LYS A 164 -38.77 14.26 10.91
C LYS A 164 -37.31 14.15 10.50
N LEU A 165 -36.83 15.09 9.67
CA LEU A 165 -35.42 15.19 9.28
C LEU A 165 -34.53 15.53 10.48
N GLU A 166 -34.91 16.50 11.30
CA GLU A 166 -34.22 16.84 12.54
C GLU A 166 -34.15 15.63 13.48
N ARG A 167 -35.25 14.88 13.65
CA ARG A 167 -35.20 13.63 14.41
C ARG A 167 -34.22 12.63 13.77
N LEU A 168 -34.30 12.37 12.47
CA LEU A 168 -33.38 11.42 11.82
C LEU A 168 -31.91 11.83 11.98
N LEU A 169 -31.59 13.11 11.80
CA LEU A 169 -30.24 13.64 12.00
C LEU A 169 -29.79 13.53 13.46
N LEU A 170 -30.64 13.93 14.42
CA LEU A 170 -30.35 13.83 15.87
C LEU A 170 -30.23 12.37 16.37
N HIS A 171 -30.96 11.43 15.77
CA HIS A 171 -30.81 9.99 16.08
C HIS A 171 -29.56 9.39 15.41
N THR A 172 -29.07 10.01 14.34
CA THR A 172 -27.78 9.66 13.72
C THR A 172 -26.62 10.09 14.63
N GLU A 173 -26.75 11.24 15.30
CA GLU A 173 -25.77 11.74 16.27
C GLU A 173 -25.74 10.94 17.58
N ARG A 174 -26.88 10.48 18.10
CA ARG A 174 -26.91 9.67 19.34
C ARG A 174 -26.33 8.26 19.21
N GLY A 175 -26.14 7.77 17.98
CA GLY A 175 -25.41 6.53 17.70
C GLY A 175 -23.93 6.74 17.38
N ALA A 176 -23.51 7.99 17.16
CA ALA A 176 -22.11 8.36 16.97
C ALA A 176 -21.51 8.64 18.35
N THR A 177 -21.02 7.60 19.01
CA THR A 177 -20.01 7.76 20.05
C THR A 177 -18.98 8.79 19.59
N ASP A 178 -18.71 9.77 20.46
CA ASP A 178 -17.89 10.99 20.28
C ASP A 178 -16.40 10.72 20.00
N VAL A 179 -16.10 9.67 19.24
CA VAL A 179 -14.75 9.27 18.89
C VAL A 179 -14.30 10.12 17.72
N PRO A 180 -13.26 10.96 17.90
CA PRO A 180 -12.79 11.85 16.86
C PRO A 180 -12.23 11.06 15.67
N ARG A 181 -12.72 11.38 14.47
CA ARG A 181 -12.22 10.82 13.21
C ARG A 181 -11.15 11.73 12.64
N TYR A 182 -9.92 11.23 12.59
CA TYR A 182 -8.80 11.94 12.01
C TYR A 182 -8.56 11.49 10.56
N THR A 183 -8.28 12.43 9.66
CA THR A 183 -7.84 12.13 8.29
C THR A 183 -6.42 12.67 8.12
N ILE A 184 -5.42 11.80 8.28
CA ILE A 184 -4.01 12.16 8.05
C ILE A 184 -3.70 12.07 6.55
N PRO A 185 -3.18 13.14 5.91
CA PRO A 185 -2.76 13.09 4.52
C PRO A 185 -1.47 12.26 4.35
N GLY A 186 -1.35 11.53 3.24
CA GLY A 186 -0.15 10.79 2.86
C GLY A 186 -0.41 9.32 2.50
N PHE A 187 0.69 8.59 2.27
CA PHE A 187 0.63 7.17 1.94
C PHE A 187 0.54 6.31 3.21
N SER A 188 -0.35 5.32 3.19
CA SER A 188 -0.46 4.35 4.29
C SER A 188 0.69 3.35 4.25
N VAL A 189 1.37 3.16 5.38
CA VAL A 189 2.42 2.15 5.57
C VAL A 189 1.89 1.03 6.45
N VAL A 190 2.04 -0.22 6.00
CA VAL A 190 1.63 -1.39 6.80
C VAL A 190 2.66 -1.65 7.90
N LYS A 191 2.19 -1.75 9.14
CA LYS A 191 3.01 -2.17 10.30
C LYS A 191 2.34 -3.34 11.00
N SER A 192 3.13 -4.36 11.34
CA SER A 192 2.68 -5.50 12.15
C SER A 192 2.93 -5.20 13.63
N LEU A 193 1.88 -5.30 14.45
CA LEU A 193 1.90 -5.04 15.89
C LEU A 193 1.42 -6.29 16.63
N HIS A 194 2.09 -6.64 17.72
CA HIS A 194 1.61 -7.68 18.63
C HIS A 194 0.70 -7.04 19.67
N ILE A 195 -0.54 -7.52 19.78
CA ILE A 195 -1.51 -7.07 20.79
C ILE A 195 -2.00 -8.28 21.59
N SER A 196 -2.42 -8.04 22.83
CA SER A 196 -3.02 -9.11 23.64
C SER A 196 -4.35 -9.55 23.05
N VAL A 197 -4.71 -10.82 23.27
CA VAL A 197 -5.98 -11.40 22.80
C VAL A 197 -7.19 -10.62 23.35
N GLU A 198 -7.09 -10.13 24.58
CA GLU A 198 -8.16 -9.35 25.21
C GLU A 198 -8.33 -7.97 24.56
N LEU A 199 -7.24 -7.30 24.21
CA LEU A 199 -7.29 -6.03 23.48
C LEU A 199 -7.84 -6.21 22.07
N ASP A 200 -7.51 -7.29 21.36
CA ASP A 200 -8.11 -7.59 20.05
C ASP A 200 -9.63 -7.78 20.15
N ARG A 201 -10.10 -8.51 21.19
CA ARG A 201 -11.54 -8.68 21.45
C ARG A 201 -12.23 -7.35 21.72
N LEU A 202 -11.63 -6.50 22.56
CA LEU A 202 -12.15 -5.17 22.85
C LEU A 202 -12.17 -4.28 21.60
N LEU A 203 -11.11 -4.32 20.78
CA LEU A 203 -11.02 -3.54 19.54
C LEU A 203 -12.08 -3.95 18.52
N ARG A 204 -12.39 -5.26 18.41
CA ARG A 204 -13.50 -5.76 17.58
C ARG A 204 -14.86 -5.26 18.07
N ALA A 205 -15.10 -5.35 19.38
CA ALA A 205 -16.34 -4.86 19.98
C ALA A 205 -16.51 -3.35 19.78
N ALA A 206 -15.44 -2.57 19.99
CA ALA A 206 -15.41 -1.13 19.77
C ALA A 206 -15.64 -0.77 18.30
N SER A 207 -15.05 -1.51 17.36
CA SER A 207 -15.26 -1.33 15.92
C SER A 207 -16.72 -1.47 15.52
N GLN A 208 -17.42 -2.47 16.08
CA GLN A 208 -18.86 -2.66 15.86
C GLN A 208 -19.72 -1.58 16.52
N ALA A 209 -19.40 -1.22 17.76
CA ALA A 209 -20.14 -0.22 18.52
C ALA A 209 -20.04 1.18 17.88
N TRP A 210 -18.84 1.57 17.45
CA TRP A 210 -18.55 2.93 16.96
C TRP A 210 -18.67 3.07 15.44
N ARG A 211 -18.97 1.97 14.72
CA ARG A 211 -19.01 1.93 13.25
C ARG A 211 -17.75 2.53 12.62
N MET A 212 -16.60 2.17 13.18
CA MET A 212 -15.27 2.62 12.76
C MET A 212 -14.41 1.41 12.43
N SER A 213 -13.53 1.55 11.44
CA SER A 213 -12.56 0.50 11.17
C SER A 213 -11.57 0.38 12.33
N GLN A 214 -11.06 -0.83 12.60
CA GLN A 214 -10.04 -1.02 13.64
C GLN A 214 -8.80 -0.14 13.40
N ARG A 215 -8.46 0.10 12.13
CA ARG A 215 -7.40 1.03 11.71
C ARG A 215 -7.70 2.45 12.18
N GLU A 216 -8.89 2.98 11.92
CA GLU A 216 -9.29 4.34 12.35
C GLU A 216 -9.25 4.49 13.87
N ILE A 217 -9.68 3.45 14.60
CA ILE A 217 -9.64 3.46 16.07
C ILE A 217 -8.19 3.53 16.57
N LEU A 218 -7.30 2.72 15.99
CA LEU A 218 -5.89 2.73 16.35
C LEU A 218 -5.20 4.04 15.96
N GLU A 219 -5.52 4.60 14.80
CA GLU A 219 -5.00 5.91 14.37
C GLU A 219 -5.44 7.01 15.33
N ALA A 220 -6.73 7.06 15.69
CA ALA A 220 -7.23 8.01 16.68
C ALA A 220 -6.54 7.83 18.04
N ALA A 221 -6.38 6.59 18.51
CA ALA A 221 -5.70 6.30 19.76
C ALA A 221 -4.23 6.75 19.75
N ILE A 222 -3.51 6.52 18.64
CA ILE A 222 -2.11 6.95 18.48
C ILE A 222 -2.02 8.47 18.47
N ILE A 223 -2.92 9.15 17.77
CA ILE A 223 -2.95 10.62 17.70
C ILE A 223 -3.18 11.20 19.11
N GLU A 224 -4.18 10.71 19.83
CA GLU A 224 -4.47 11.15 21.19
C GLU A 224 -3.31 10.85 22.16
N PHE A 225 -2.69 9.68 22.02
CA PHE A 225 -1.52 9.31 22.82
C PHE A 225 -0.36 10.27 22.58
N LEU A 226 -0.01 10.51 21.32
CA LEU A 226 1.09 11.41 20.96
C LEU A 226 0.81 12.87 21.37
N ARG A 227 -0.45 13.34 21.28
CA ARG A 227 -0.87 14.64 21.79
C ARG A 227 -0.57 14.78 23.29
N LYS A 228 -0.98 13.77 24.09
CA LYS A 228 -0.72 13.75 25.54
C LYS A 228 0.76 13.72 25.90
N HIS A 229 1.62 13.23 25.01
CA HIS A 229 3.06 13.09 25.21
C HIS A 229 3.89 14.18 24.50
N GLY A 230 3.31 15.34 24.19
CA GLY A 230 4.05 16.54 23.77
C GLY A 230 4.22 16.71 22.26
N TYR A 231 3.56 15.89 21.43
CA TYR A 231 3.58 16.03 19.97
C TYR A 231 2.39 16.84 19.42
N ASP A 232 1.67 17.59 20.26
CA ASP A 232 0.44 18.28 19.85
C ASP A 232 0.67 19.26 18.70
N GLU A 233 1.73 20.08 18.74
CA GLU A 233 2.04 21.03 17.66
C GLU A 233 2.30 20.33 16.31
N VAL A 234 2.97 19.17 16.34
CA VAL A 234 3.28 18.37 15.14
C VAL A 234 2.01 17.77 14.56
N ILE A 235 1.15 17.23 15.42
CA ILE A 235 -0.16 16.67 15.04
C ILE A 235 -1.07 17.77 14.50
N HIS A 236 -1.13 18.92 15.17
CA HIS A 236 -1.91 20.06 14.70
C HIS A 236 -1.45 20.50 13.31
N ARG A 237 -0.15 20.56 13.06
CA ARG A 237 0.41 20.85 11.73
C ARG A 237 0.03 19.79 10.68
N LEU A 238 0.13 18.51 11.03
CA LEU A 238 -0.26 17.38 10.17
C LEU A 238 -1.74 17.42 9.78
N LEU A 239 -2.62 17.80 10.71
CA LEU A 239 -4.07 17.91 10.45
C LEU A 239 -4.43 19.17 9.66
N THR A 240 -3.68 20.27 9.81
CA THR A 240 -3.96 21.57 9.18
C THR A 240 -3.34 21.76 7.79
N GLY A 241 -2.38 20.89 7.40
CA GLY A 241 -1.60 20.99 6.15
C GLY A 241 -2.39 21.09 4.83
N ARG A 242 -3.71 20.84 4.82
CA ARG A 242 -4.57 21.04 3.62
C ARG A 242 -4.72 22.50 3.16
N LYS A 243 -4.50 23.50 4.01
CA LYS A 243 -4.89 24.89 3.66
C LYS A 243 -3.93 25.62 2.72
N GLN A 244 -2.69 25.17 2.54
CA GLN A 244 -1.67 25.96 1.82
C GLN A 244 -1.45 25.56 0.35
N GLU A 245 -1.80 24.35 -0.07
CA GLU A 245 -1.50 23.88 -1.44
C GLU A 245 -2.54 24.25 -2.51
N ARG A 246 -3.64 24.93 -2.15
CA ARG A 246 -4.69 25.35 -3.11
C ARG A 246 -4.65 26.84 -3.48
N THR A 247 -3.67 27.59 -2.98
CA THR A 247 -3.50 29.01 -3.29
C THR A 247 -2.07 29.27 -3.73
N SER A 248 -1.70 28.76 -4.90
CA SER A 248 -0.52 29.18 -5.67
C SER A 248 -0.78 28.92 -7.14
#